data_AF-A0A523C144-F1
#
_entry.id   AF-A0A523C144-F1
#
_cell.length_a   1.000
_cell.length_b   1.000
_cell.length_c   1.000
_cell.angle_alpha   90.00
_cell.angle_beta   90.00
_cell.angle_gamma   90.00
#
_symmetry.space_group_name_H-M   'P 1'
#
loop_
_entity.id
_entity.type
_entity.pdbx_description
1 polymer ?
#
loop_
_entity_poly.entity_id
_entity_poly.type
_entity_poly.pdbx_seq_one_letter_code
_entity_poly.pdbx_strand_id
1 'polypeptide(L)'
;MARRSVADPGPATKRFVPPAGQDEPAREAARHLSAIMQEYAGIVRSREGLAQAKGLLARMAGLAGSGFAGRDWWEWQNSLTVARLVIEAAWLREESRGAHYRSDFPQARPEWLAHIVWQKDRGAEVCKLCLG
;
A
#
# COMPACT_ATOMS: atom_id res chain seq x y z
N MET A 1 23.26 -41.04 -30.42
CA MET A 1 22.53 -40.42 -29.29
C MET A 1 21.90 -39.13 -29.77
N ALA A 2 20.60 -39.15 -30.05
CA ALA A 2 19.87 -38.05 -30.67
C ALA A 2 19.53 -36.97 -29.62
N ARG A 3 19.89 -35.71 -29.91
CA ARG A 3 19.46 -34.54 -29.12
C ARG A 3 17.95 -34.39 -29.29
N ARG A 4 17.19 -34.48 -28.20
CA ARG A 4 15.76 -34.10 -28.20
C ARG A 4 15.68 -32.59 -28.40
N SER A 5 15.11 -32.19 -29.54
CA SER A 5 14.69 -30.82 -29.80
C SER A 5 13.65 -30.42 -28.76
N VAL A 6 13.94 -29.41 -27.94
CA VAL A 6 12.92 -28.74 -27.14
C VAL A 6 12.21 -27.81 -28.10
N ALA A 7 10.93 -28.09 -28.36
CA ALA A 7 10.08 -27.21 -29.15
C ALA A 7 10.01 -25.83 -28.47
N ASP A 8 10.26 -24.79 -29.25
CA ASP A 8 10.08 -23.38 -28.88
C ASP A 8 8.57 -23.06 -28.82
N PRO A 9 7.98 -22.72 -27.66
CA PRO A 9 6.62 -22.26 -27.61
C PRO A 9 6.60 -20.73 -27.65
N GLY A 10 6.76 -20.17 -28.85
CA GLY A 10 6.22 -18.84 -29.15
C GLY A 10 4.98 -18.97 -30.06
N PRO A 11 4.01 -18.04 -30.08
CA PRO A 11 3.88 -16.81 -29.28
C PRO A 11 2.48 -16.61 -28.65
N ALA A 12 2.32 -15.43 -28.03
CA ALA A 12 1.08 -14.72 -27.67
C ALA A 12 0.59 -14.88 -26.22
N THR A 13 1.15 -14.05 -25.33
CA THR A 13 0.39 -13.46 -24.23
C THR A 13 -0.87 -12.84 -24.81
N LYS A 14 -2.03 -13.49 -24.68
CA LYS A 14 -3.31 -12.83 -24.94
C LYS A 14 -3.36 -11.63 -24.02
N ARG A 15 -3.21 -10.43 -24.59
CA ARG A 15 -3.41 -9.18 -23.86
C ARG A 15 -4.85 -9.20 -23.39
N PHE A 16 -5.05 -9.39 -22.08
CA PHE A 16 -6.37 -9.22 -21.49
C PHE A 16 -6.79 -7.77 -21.74
N VAL A 17 -7.80 -7.59 -22.60
CA VAL A 17 -8.45 -6.31 -22.82
C VAL A 17 -9.80 -6.41 -22.12
N PRO A 18 -9.95 -5.84 -20.92
CA PRO A 18 -11.25 -5.81 -20.27
C PRO A 18 -12.22 -4.98 -21.11
N PRO A 19 -13.53 -5.29 -21.09
CA PRO A 19 -14.53 -4.48 -21.76
C PRO A 19 -14.52 -3.06 -21.19
N ALA A 20 -14.54 -2.06 -22.06
CA ALA A 20 -14.50 -0.65 -21.66
C ALA A 20 -15.66 -0.31 -20.70
N GLY A 21 -15.34 0.35 -19.58
CA GLY A 21 -16.32 0.84 -18.60
C GLY A 21 -16.63 -0.09 -17.42
N GLN A 22 -16.13 -1.33 -17.39
CA GLN A 22 -16.34 -2.23 -16.24
C GLN A 22 -15.51 -1.85 -14.99
N ASP A 23 -14.50 -1.00 -15.18
CA ASP A 23 -13.49 -0.66 -14.18
C ASP A 23 -13.59 0.79 -13.66
N GLU A 24 -14.55 1.59 -14.14
CA GLU A 24 -14.73 2.98 -13.67
C GLU A 24 -14.91 3.11 -12.15
N PRO A 25 -15.65 2.22 -11.46
CA PRO A 25 -15.72 2.24 -10.00
C PRO A 25 -14.35 2.04 -9.33
N ALA A 26 -13.49 1.18 -9.89
CA ALA A 26 -12.15 0.94 -9.37
C ALA A 26 -11.23 2.15 -9.57
N ARG A 27 -11.33 2.82 -10.72
CA ARG A 27 -10.60 4.05 -11.00
C ARG A 27 -11.02 5.19 -10.07
N GLU A 28 -12.32 5.31 -9.82
CA GLU A 28 -12.83 6.29 -8.87
C GLU A 28 -12.35 6.00 -7.45
N ALA A 29 -12.40 4.73 -7.04
CA ALA A 29 -11.86 4.31 -5.76
C ALA A 29 -10.34 4.57 -5.64
N ALA A 30 -9.58 4.45 -6.74
CA ALA A 30 -8.16 4.79 -6.78
C ALA A 30 -7.92 6.31 -6.67
N ARG A 31 -8.75 7.15 -7.30
CA ARG A 31 -8.71 8.61 -7.12
C ARG A 31 -8.99 9.00 -5.67
N HIS A 32 -10.01 8.43 -5.06
CA HIS A 32 -10.32 8.65 -3.64
C HIS A 32 -9.19 8.21 -2.71
N LEU A 33 -8.60 7.03 -2.96
CA LEU A 33 -7.45 6.55 -2.21
C LEU A 33 -6.28 7.55 -2.29
N SER A 34 -6.02 8.06 -3.49
CA SER A 34 -4.94 9.01 -3.74
C SER A 34 -5.17 10.33 -2.99
N ALA A 35 -6.40 10.84 -2.98
CA ALA A 35 -6.78 12.03 -2.23
C ALA A 35 -6.57 11.84 -0.71
N ILE A 36 -6.99 10.69 -0.16
CA ILE A 36 -6.77 10.35 1.26
C ILE A 36 -5.28 10.34 1.60
N MET A 37 -4.46 9.70 0.77
CA MET A 37 -3.02 9.59 1.01
C MET A 37 -2.30 10.95 0.88
N GLN A 38 -2.74 11.82 -0.02
CA GLN A 38 -2.21 13.18 -0.15
C GLN A 38 -2.54 14.03 1.08
N GLU A 39 -3.80 13.99 1.53
CA GLU A 39 -4.28 14.78 2.66
C GLU A 39 -3.63 14.36 3.98
N TYR A 40 -3.63 13.06 4.28
CA TYR A 40 -3.27 12.58 5.63
C TYR A 40 -1.88 11.94 5.72
N ALA A 41 -1.27 11.58 4.59
CA ALA A 41 0.07 10.99 4.51
C ALA A 41 1.02 11.75 3.58
N GLY A 42 0.73 13.02 3.31
CA GLY A 42 1.60 13.96 2.62
C GLY A 42 2.85 14.36 3.42
N ILE A 43 3.32 15.60 3.25
CA ILE A 43 4.56 16.08 3.91
C ILE A 43 4.39 16.11 5.43
N VAL A 44 3.26 16.65 5.91
CA VAL A 44 2.94 16.79 7.33
C VAL A 44 1.91 15.76 7.73
N ARG A 45 2.16 15.08 8.84
CA ARG A 45 1.26 14.08 9.43
C ARG A 45 0.96 14.44 10.88
N SER A 46 -0.20 14.04 11.37
CA SER A 46 -0.59 14.16 12.79
C SER A 46 -1.31 12.90 13.24
N ARG A 47 -1.40 12.68 14.55
CA ARG A 47 -2.21 11.59 15.12
C ARG A 47 -3.65 11.66 14.61
N GLU A 48 -4.27 12.83 14.67
CA GLU A 48 -5.68 13.00 14.29
C GLU A 48 -5.89 12.67 12.81
N GLY A 49 -5.03 13.17 11.92
CA GLY A 49 -5.12 12.89 10.48
C GLY A 49 -4.88 11.42 10.16
N LEU A 50 -3.88 10.79 10.78
CA LEU A 50 -3.59 9.37 10.59
C LEU A 50 -4.73 8.48 11.12
N ALA A 51 -5.37 8.85 12.23
CA ALA A 51 -6.56 8.14 12.72
C ALA A 51 -7.73 8.20 11.71
N GLN A 52 -7.97 9.38 11.13
CA GLN A 52 -9.00 9.55 10.10
C GLN A 52 -8.70 8.69 8.87
N ALA A 53 -7.46 8.72 8.37
CA ALA A 53 -7.02 7.91 7.25
C ALA A 53 -7.22 6.41 7.51
N LYS A 54 -6.83 5.89 8.69
CA LYS A 54 -7.08 4.49 9.07
C LYS A 54 -8.55 4.11 8.95
N GLY A 55 -9.44 4.95 9.48
CA GLY A 55 -10.89 4.73 9.41
C GLY A 55 -11.43 4.75 7.97
N LEU A 56 -10.96 5.68 7.14
CA LEU A 56 -11.31 5.77 5.72
C LEU A 56 -10.87 4.53 4.95
N LEU A 57 -9.60 4.12 5.11
CA LEU A 57 -9.04 2.95 4.42
C LEU A 57 -9.72 1.64 4.87
N ALA A 58 -10.10 1.53 6.15
CA ALA A 58 -10.84 0.38 6.65
C ALA A 58 -12.24 0.27 5.99
N ARG A 59 -12.94 1.39 5.81
CA ARG A 59 -14.23 1.41 5.08
C ARG A 59 -14.06 1.00 3.62
N MET A 60 -13.03 1.50 2.94
CA MET A 60 -12.72 1.12 1.57
C MET A 60 -12.42 -0.38 1.45
N ALA A 61 -11.68 -0.95 2.40
CA ALA A 61 -11.40 -2.38 2.44
C ALA A 61 -12.65 -3.25 2.69
N GLY A 62 -13.69 -2.71 3.35
CA GLY A 62 -14.98 -3.40 3.47
C GLY A 62 -15.75 -3.50 2.15
N LEU A 63 -15.55 -2.54 1.24
CA LEU A 63 -16.18 -2.50 -0.09
C LEU A 63 -15.42 -3.31 -1.14
N ALA A 64 -14.18 -3.70 -0.84
CA ALA A 64 -13.27 -4.45 -1.70
C ALA A 64 -13.69 -5.91 -1.99
N GLY A 65 -14.83 -6.38 -1.50
CA GLY A 65 -15.32 -7.75 -1.68
C GLY A 65 -16.34 -7.95 -2.82
N SER A 66 -16.75 -6.89 -3.52
CA SER A 66 -17.85 -6.94 -4.49
C SER A 66 -17.37 -7.18 -5.92
N GLY A 67 -17.45 -8.42 -6.41
CA GLY A 67 -17.78 -8.77 -7.81
C GLY A 67 -16.94 -8.26 -9.00
N PHE A 68 -15.91 -7.44 -8.83
CA PHE A 68 -15.07 -6.92 -9.92
C PHE A 68 -13.80 -7.76 -10.10
N ALA A 69 -13.41 -8.01 -11.35
CA ALA A 69 -12.26 -8.87 -11.70
C ALA A 69 -11.33 -8.26 -12.77
N GLY A 70 -11.53 -6.97 -13.10
CA GLY A 70 -10.70 -6.25 -14.06
C GLY A 70 -9.32 -5.89 -13.52
N ARG A 71 -8.44 -5.39 -14.40
CA ARG A 71 -7.07 -5.02 -14.05
C ARG A 71 -7.05 -3.90 -13.01
N ASP A 72 -7.81 -2.84 -13.27
CA ASP A 72 -7.81 -1.63 -12.46
C ASP A 72 -8.32 -1.93 -11.03
N TRP A 73 -9.21 -2.92 -10.89
CA TRP A 73 -9.63 -3.44 -9.60
C TRP A 73 -8.48 -4.04 -8.81
N TRP A 74 -7.70 -4.94 -9.40
CA TRP A 74 -6.55 -5.55 -8.72
C TRP A 74 -5.44 -4.53 -8.41
N GLU A 75 -5.21 -3.58 -9.32
CA GLU A 75 -4.28 -2.48 -9.08
C GLU A 75 -4.73 -1.61 -7.90
N TRP A 76 -6.02 -1.32 -7.81
CA TRP A 76 -6.60 -0.61 -6.66
C TRP A 76 -6.47 -1.41 -5.36
N GLN A 77 -6.77 -2.72 -5.34
CA GLN A 77 -6.62 -3.58 -4.16
C GLN A 77 -5.18 -3.59 -3.62
N ASN A 78 -4.21 -3.72 -4.53
CA ASN A 78 -2.80 -3.69 -4.19
C ASN A 78 -2.41 -2.31 -3.62
N SER A 79 -2.89 -1.24 -4.25
CA SER A 79 -2.64 0.14 -3.80
C SER A 79 -3.24 0.39 -2.42
N LEU A 80 -4.46 -0.09 -2.16
CA LEU A 80 -5.13 0.00 -0.87
C LEU A 80 -4.34 -0.75 0.22
N THR A 81 -3.80 -1.93 -0.12
CA THR A 81 -2.95 -2.70 0.79
C THR A 81 -1.70 -1.92 1.18
N VAL A 82 -0.98 -1.37 0.19
CA VAL A 82 0.22 -0.55 0.44
C VAL A 82 -0.12 0.71 1.24
N ALA A 83 -1.19 1.41 0.89
CA ALA A 83 -1.64 2.60 1.61
C ALA A 83 -1.89 2.32 3.09
N ARG A 84 -2.54 1.20 3.41
CA ARG A 84 -2.75 0.77 4.80
C ARG A 84 -1.43 0.54 5.53
N LEU A 85 -0.49 -0.19 4.92
CA LEU A 85 0.82 -0.45 5.53
C LEU A 85 1.61 0.85 5.80
N VAL A 86 1.54 1.82 4.88
CA VAL A 86 2.17 3.14 5.03
C VAL A 86 1.54 3.92 6.17
N ILE A 87 0.21 4.02 6.21
CA ILE A 87 -0.52 4.72 7.26
C ILE A 87 -0.27 4.11 8.63
N GLU A 88 -0.29 2.78 8.72
CA GLU A 88 -0.01 2.06 9.97
C GLU A 88 1.43 2.28 10.43
N ALA A 89 2.41 2.27 9.52
CA ALA A 89 3.80 2.55 9.87
C ALA A 89 3.97 4.00 10.37
N ALA A 90 3.34 4.96 9.70
CA ALA A 90 3.36 6.36 10.12
C ALA A 90 2.66 6.59 11.47
N TRP A 91 1.56 5.87 11.71
CA TRP A 91 0.82 5.86 12.97
C TRP A 91 1.68 5.34 14.13
N LEU A 92 2.35 4.20 13.92
CA LEU A 92 3.23 3.58 14.90
C LEU A 92 4.45 4.47 15.20
N ARG A 93 5.08 5.07 14.19
CA ARG A 93 6.31 5.88 14.35
C ARG A 93 6.01 7.26 14.94
N GLU A 94 6.25 7.40 16.24
CA GLU A 94 6.05 8.65 17.01
C GLU A 94 7.34 9.47 17.13
N GLU A 95 7.93 9.84 15.99
CA GLU A 95 9.02 10.81 15.87
C GLU A 95 8.96 11.51 14.50
N SER A 96 9.89 12.43 14.25
CA SER A 96 10.16 12.98 12.91
C SER A 96 11.60 12.72 12.49
N ARG A 97 11.79 12.16 11.30
CA ARG A 97 13.11 11.84 10.73
C ARG A 97 13.03 11.69 9.20
N GLY A 98 13.87 12.43 8.48
CA GLY A 98 13.91 12.38 7.01
C GLY A 98 12.56 12.77 6.40
N ALA A 99 12.04 11.97 5.46
CA ALA A 99 10.75 12.20 4.80
C ALA A 99 9.51 11.93 5.69
N HIS A 100 9.71 11.34 6.88
CA HIS A 100 8.65 11.13 7.85
C HIS A 100 8.63 12.29 8.85
N TYR A 101 7.72 13.25 8.65
CA TYR A 101 7.49 14.35 9.58
C TYR A 101 6.10 14.24 10.22
N ARG A 102 6.08 14.40 11.55
CA ARG A 102 4.88 14.39 12.41
C ARG A 102 4.83 15.67 13.24
N SER A 103 3.79 16.47 13.06
CA SER A 103 3.65 17.74 13.79
C SER A 103 3.46 17.52 15.30
N ASP A 104 2.87 16.39 15.69
CA ASP A 104 2.66 15.98 17.09
C ASP A 104 3.90 15.31 17.71
N PHE A 105 4.90 14.93 16.90
CA PHE A 105 6.19 14.41 17.34
C PHE A 105 7.33 15.01 16.49
N PRO A 106 7.60 16.32 16.61
CA PRO A 106 8.46 17.04 15.66
C PRO A 106 9.95 16.71 15.78
N GLN A 107 10.35 16.02 16.86
CA GLN A 107 11.74 15.67 17.13
C GLN A 107 12.03 14.19 16.85
N ALA A 108 13.25 13.92 16.44
CA ALA A 108 13.81 12.59 16.34
C ALA A 108 14.01 12.00 17.76
N ARG A 109 13.79 10.69 17.93
CA ARG A 109 13.90 9.99 19.22
C ARG A 109 14.76 8.71 19.09
N PRO A 110 15.69 8.43 20.02
CA PRO A 110 16.63 7.30 19.91
C PRO A 110 15.96 5.91 19.79
N GLU A 111 14.81 5.71 20.44
CA GLU A 111 14.05 4.45 20.38
C GLU A 111 13.56 4.08 18.98
N TRP A 112 13.53 5.05 18.05
CA TRP A 112 13.14 4.88 16.66
C TRP A 112 14.33 4.73 15.70
N LEU A 113 15.56 4.58 16.22
CA LEU A 113 16.72 4.10 15.45
C LEU A 113 16.56 2.60 15.13
N ALA A 114 15.51 2.28 14.39
CA ALA A 114 15.00 0.95 14.09
C ALA A 114 14.14 1.01 12.82
N HIS A 115 13.95 -0.15 12.20
CA HIS A 115 13.04 -0.31 11.06
C HIS A 115 11.70 -0.90 11.50
N ILE A 116 10.61 -0.45 10.89
CA ILE A 116 9.31 -1.11 11.00
C ILE A 116 9.24 -2.14 9.89
N VAL A 117 9.07 -3.40 10.26
CA VAL A 117 8.99 -4.52 9.31
C VAL A 117 7.57 -5.09 9.36
N TRP A 118 6.94 -5.17 8.19
CA TRP A 118 5.65 -5.81 8.02
C TRP A 118 5.84 -7.24 7.55
N GLN A 119 5.18 -8.17 8.21
CA GLN A 119 5.16 -9.57 7.82
C GLN A 119 3.72 -10.01 7.64
N LYS A 120 3.44 -10.62 6.48
CA LYS A 120 2.13 -11.20 6.21
C LYS A 120 1.81 -12.22 7.30
N ASP A 121 0.58 -12.18 7.81
CA ASP A 121 0.05 -13.04 8.88
C ASP A 121 0.67 -12.85 10.29
N ARG A 122 1.72 -12.02 10.44
CA ARG A 122 2.33 -11.68 11.75
C ARG A 122 2.15 -10.22 12.18
N GLY A 123 1.81 -9.31 11.27
CA GLY A 123 1.60 -7.89 11.57
C GLY A 123 2.90 -7.07 11.49
N ALA A 124 2.96 -5.96 12.25
CA ALA A 124 4.15 -5.11 12.33
C ALA A 124 5.05 -5.49 13.50
N GLU A 125 6.35 -5.48 13.24
CA GLU A 125 7.39 -5.60 14.25
C GLU A 125 8.36 -4.41 14.13
N VAL A 126 8.72 -3.80 15.26
CA VAL A 126 9.78 -2.78 15.29
C VAL A 126 11.12 -3.50 15.48
N CYS A 127 11.83 -3.71 14.38
CA CYS A 127 13.13 -4.38 14.37
C CYS A 127 14.24 -3.39 14.72
N LYS A 128 14.76 -3.52 15.95
CA LYS A 128 15.90 -2.71 16.46
C LYS A 128 17.26 -3.19 15.94
N LEU A 129 17.29 -4.24 15.12
CA LEU A 129 18.51 -4.95 14.69
C LEU A 129 18.67 -4.90 13.17
N CYS A 130 19.06 -3.73 12.64
CA CYS A 130 19.73 -3.64 11.33
C CYS A 130 20.84 -2.57 11.35
N LEU A 131 21.55 -2.41 12.49
CA LEU A 131 22.84 -1.74 12.51
C LEU A 131 23.90 -2.80 12.18
N GLY A 132 23.97 -3.17 10.90
CA GLY A 132 25.07 -3.95 10.33
C GLY A 132 26.05 -3.01 9.67
#